data_AF-A0A535P8I4-F1
#
_entry.id   AF-A0A535P8I4-F1
#
_cell.length_a   1.000
_cell.length_b   1.000
_cell.length_c   1.000
_cell.angle_alpha   90.00
_cell.angle_beta   90.00
_cell.angle_gamma   90.00
#
_symmetry.space_group_name_H-M   'P 1'
#
loop_
_entity.id
_entity.type
_entity.pdbx_description
1 polymer ?
#
loop_
_entity_poly.entity_id
_entity_poly.type
_entity_poly.pdbx_seq_one_letter_code
_entity_poly.pdbx_strand_id
1 'polypeptide(L)'
;MATTARGQVGSTSGEAAAVGVWPASRIFAAALVLQLFHLLEHVVQVAQGKFLGIKPAHGILGSFFDLEWVHFLYNWGLFIALIVATIAVMRERRIRPPVGWLVLGATLAVQSYHVVEHTVKIVQHVTTGIDPALNLIVTLLMIGAFVWLGLYAEVAPGARSGLSRLLRR
;
A
#
# COMPACT_ATOMS: atom_id res chain seq x y z
N MET A 1 51.11 15.31 -31.49
CA MET A 1 51.09 13.83 -31.47
C MET A 1 51.97 13.39 -30.31
N ALA A 2 51.38 13.06 -29.16
CA ALA A 2 52.05 12.40 -28.03
C ALA A 2 50.95 11.82 -27.13
N THR A 3 50.81 10.51 -27.19
CA THR A 3 49.94 9.67 -26.38
C THR A 3 50.78 9.11 -25.24
N THR A 4 50.31 9.18 -23.99
CA THR A 4 50.56 8.14 -22.97
C THR A 4 49.64 8.25 -21.76
N ALA A 5 48.75 7.25 -21.67
CA ALA A 5 48.23 6.55 -20.50
C ALA A 5 48.08 7.31 -19.15
N ARG A 6 46.83 7.68 -18.82
CA ARG A 6 46.39 7.88 -17.43
C ARG A 6 45.70 6.59 -16.96
N GLY A 7 46.29 5.96 -15.96
CA GLY A 7 45.88 4.65 -15.46
C GLY A 7 44.39 4.57 -15.09
N GLN A 8 43.78 3.46 -15.49
CA GLN A 8 42.50 3.01 -14.96
C GLN A 8 42.68 2.74 -13.46
N VAL A 9 42.19 3.67 -12.65
CA VAL A 9 41.88 3.39 -11.25
C VAL A 9 40.67 2.46 -11.27
N GLY A 10 40.92 1.17 -11.02
CA GLY A 10 39.85 0.23 -10.72
C GLY A 10 39.13 0.68 -9.47
N SER A 11 37.91 1.23 -9.63
CA SER A 11 37.01 1.41 -8.50
C SER A 11 36.34 0.06 -8.22
N THR A 12 37.05 -0.80 -7.50
CA THR A 12 36.41 -1.81 -6.66
C THR A 12 35.74 -1.09 -5.49
N SER A 13 34.61 -0.45 -5.77
CA SER A 13 33.67 0.02 -4.75
C SER A 13 32.36 -0.65 -5.06
N GLY A 14 32.02 -1.62 -4.21
CA GLY A 14 30.97 -2.57 -4.45
C GLY A 14 29.68 -1.90 -4.90
N GLU A 15 29.09 -2.50 -5.93
CA GLU A 15 27.65 -2.70 -6.00
C GLU A 15 27.22 -3.44 -4.71
N ALA A 16 27.24 -2.75 -3.58
CA ALA A 16 26.28 -3.01 -2.53
C ALA A 16 24.95 -2.87 -3.26
N ALA A 17 24.35 -4.02 -3.63
CA ALA A 17 23.11 -4.11 -4.35
C ALA A 17 22.16 -3.12 -3.69
N ALA A 18 22.01 -1.94 -4.31
CA ALA A 18 21.09 -0.95 -3.82
C ALA A 18 19.76 -1.66 -3.90
N VAL A 19 19.20 -2.02 -2.75
CA VAL A 19 17.87 -2.65 -2.68
C VAL A 19 16.96 -1.65 -3.37
N GLY A 20 16.69 -1.93 -4.65
CA GLY A 20 16.13 -0.96 -5.55
C GLY A 20 14.70 -0.75 -5.12
N VAL A 21 14.44 0.29 -4.34
CA VAL A 21 13.08 0.67 -3.96
C VAL A 21 12.34 0.92 -5.27
N TRP A 22 11.34 0.08 -5.55
CA TRP A 22 10.54 0.21 -6.78
C TRP A 22 9.94 1.63 -6.85
N PRO A 23 9.69 2.14 -8.08
CA PRO A 23 8.98 3.41 -8.24
C PRO A 23 7.71 3.41 -7.39
N ALA A 24 7.42 4.54 -6.75
CA ALA A 24 6.28 4.64 -5.82
C ALA A 24 4.97 4.12 -6.44
N SER A 25 4.73 4.40 -7.72
CA SER A 25 3.55 3.92 -8.45
C SER A 25 3.40 2.40 -8.45
N ARG A 26 4.48 1.63 -8.59
CA ARG A 26 4.44 0.17 -8.55
C ARG A 26 4.10 -0.35 -7.16
N ILE A 27 4.64 0.31 -6.13
CA ILE A 27 4.33 -0.03 -4.73
C ILE A 27 2.86 0.27 -4.44
N PHE A 28 2.36 1.43 -4.86
CA PHE A 28 0.95 1.79 -4.73
C PHE A 28 0.03 0.84 -5.51
N ALA A 29 0.40 0.45 -6.72
CA ALA A 29 -0.37 -0.49 -7.52
C ALA A 29 -0.45 -1.87 -6.85
N ALA A 30 0.67 -2.39 -6.36
CA ALA A 30 0.70 -3.66 -5.62
C ALA A 30 -0.15 -3.58 -4.33
N ALA A 31 0.00 -2.51 -3.55
CA ALA A 31 -0.79 -2.28 -2.35
C ALA A 31 -2.29 -2.14 -2.66
N LEU A 32 -2.66 -1.48 -3.76
CA LEU A 32 -4.05 -1.37 -4.20
C LEU A 32 -4.64 -2.72 -4.58
N VAL A 33 -3.91 -3.54 -5.35
CA VAL A 33 -4.37 -4.90 -5.73
C VAL A 33 -4.61 -5.75 -4.49
N LEU A 34 -3.66 -5.73 -3.57
CA LEU A 34 -3.81 -6.41 -2.29
C LEU A 34 -5.08 -5.89 -1.60
N GLN A 35 -5.23 -4.58 -1.47
CA GLN A 35 -6.33 -3.97 -0.70
C GLN A 35 -7.70 -4.28 -1.31
N LEU A 36 -7.80 -4.34 -2.63
CA LEU A 36 -9.01 -4.75 -3.35
C LEU A 36 -9.35 -6.21 -3.07
N PHE A 37 -8.36 -7.09 -3.04
CA PHE A 37 -8.57 -8.49 -2.67
C PHE A 37 -9.06 -8.62 -1.21
N HIS A 38 -8.48 -7.86 -0.29
CA HIS A 38 -8.92 -7.83 1.10
C HIS A 38 -10.36 -7.30 1.27
N LEU A 39 -10.75 -6.28 0.49
CA LEU A 39 -12.15 -5.84 0.45
C LEU A 39 -13.07 -6.95 -0.06
N LEU A 40 -12.67 -7.67 -1.10
CA LEU A 40 -13.46 -8.79 -1.63
C LEU A 40 -13.67 -9.86 -0.55
N GLU A 41 -12.63 -10.19 0.21
CA GLU A 41 -12.72 -11.13 1.33
C GLU A 41 -13.79 -10.69 2.35
N HIS A 42 -13.77 -9.41 2.74
CA HIS A 42 -14.78 -8.85 3.63
C HIS A 42 -16.19 -8.84 3.04
N VAL A 43 -16.34 -8.53 1.74
CA VAL A 43 -17.65 -8.60 1.06
C VAL A 43 -18.21 -10.01 1.14
N VAL A 44 -17.37 -11.04 0.91
CA VAL A 44 -17.78 -12.44 1.00
C VAL A 44 -18.11 -12.81 2.45
N GLN A 45 -17.33 -12.39 3.45
CA GLN A 45 -17.67 -12.60 4.87
C GLN A 45 -19.02 -11.98 5.25
N VAL A 46 -19.28 -10.74 4.83
CA VAL A 46 -20.57 -10.08 5.06
C VAL A 46 -21.68 -10.86 4.39
N ALA A 47 -21.48 -11.31 3.15
CA ALA A 47 -22.49 -12.09 2.43
C ALA A 47 -22.80 -13.42 3.13
N GLN A 48 -21.76 -14.17 3.52
CA GLN A 48 -21.88 -15.41 4.28
C GLN A 48 -22.66 -15.20 5.58
N GLY A 49 -22.26 -14.21 6.39
CA GLY A 49 -22.84 -14.00 7.72
C GLY A 49 -24.22 -13.35 7.72
N LYS A 50 -24.48 -12.38 6.83
CA LYS A 50 -25.71 -11.57 6.83
C LYS A 50 -26.79 -12.09 5.88
N PHE A 51 -26.41 -12.60 4.72
CA PHE A 51 -27.38 -12.99 3.69
C PHE A 51 -27.54 -14.50 3.56
N LEU A 52 -26.49 -15.28 3.86
CA LEU A 52 -26.51 -16.74 3.71
C LEU A 52 -26.64 -17.50 5.03
N GLY A 53 -26.55 -16.82 6.17
CA GLY A 53 -26.66 -17.43 7.50
C GLY A 53 -25.51 -18.37 7.87
N ILE A 54 -24.40 -18.34 7.13
CA ILE A 54 -23.23 -19.19 7.34
C ILE A 54 -22.41 -18.65 8.51
N LYS A 55 -22.21 -19.46 9.55
CA LYS A 55 -21.42 -19.12 10.74
C LYS A 55 -20.50 -20.30 11.13
N PRO A 56 -19.20 -20.04 11.38
CA PRO A 56 -18.52 -18.75 11.25
C PRO A 56 -18.40 -18.32 9.77
N ALA A 57 -18.45 -17.00 9.54
CA ALA A 57 -18.32 -16.42 8.21
C ALA A 57 -16.83 -16.17 7.93
N HIS A 58 -16.22 -17.01 7.11
CA HIS A 58 -14.77 -17.06 6.95
C HIS A 58 -14.24 -16.38 5.68
N GLY A 59 -15.09 -15.90 4.78
CA GLY A 59 -14.63 -15.33 3.51
C GLY A 59 -14.28 -16.41 2.49
N ILE A 60 -13.42 -16.08 1.53
CA ILE A 60 -12.93 -17.02 0.50
C ILE A 60 -11.78 -17.86 1.05
N LEU A 61 -10.82 -17.22 1.73
CA LEU A 61 -9.58 -17.84 2.21
C LEU A 61 -9.57 -18.11 3.71
N GLY A 62 -10.37 -17.42 4.51
CA GLY A 62 -10.33 -17.57 5.97
C GLY A 62 -10.78 -18.92 6.53
N SER A 63 -11.22 -19.87 5.70
CA SER A 63 -11.41 -21.27 6.12
C SER A 63 -10.10 -22.06 6.17
N PHE A 64 -9.05 -21.58 5.50
CA PHE A 64 -7.75 -22.24 5.41
C PHE A 64 -6.70 -21.60 6.32
N PHE A 65 -6.91 -20.36 6.73
CA PHE A 65 -5.98 -19.59 7.53
C PHE A 65 -6.68 -19.01 8.75
N ASP A 66 -5.96 -18.89 9.87
CA ASP A 66 -6.46 -18.20 11.05
C ASP A 66 -6.75 -16.73 10.70
N LEU A 67 -8.05 -16.41 10.64
CA LEU A 67 -8.53 -15.13 10.16
C LEU A 67 -7.87 -13.98 10.88
N GLU A 68 -7.76 -14.03 12.21
CA GLU A 68 -7.29 -12.88 12.97
C GLU A 68 -5.79 -12.64 12.72
N TRP A 69 -4.97 -13.69 12.70
CA TRP A 69 -3.54 -13.57 12.40
C TRP A 69 -3.27 -13.12 10.97
N VAL A 70 -4.06 -13.59 10.01
CA VAL A 70 -3.94 -13.16 8.61
C VAL A 70 -4.28 -11.68 8.48
N HIS A 71 -5.40 -11.24 9.06
CA HIS A 71 -5.78 -9.83 9.05
C HIS A 71 -4.71 -8.97 9.72
N PHE A 72 -4.14 -9.42 10.84
CA PHE A 72 -3.08 -8.71 11.53
C PHE A 72 -1.82 -8.55 10.66
N LEU A 73 -1.28 -9.65 10.14
CA LEU A 73 -0.06 -9.65 9.32
C LEU A 73 -0.27 -8.85 8.04
N TYR A 74 -1.44 -8.98 7.42
CA TYR A 74 -1.81 -8.25 6.23
C TYR A 74 -1.84 -6.74 6.50
N ASN A 75 -2.49 -6.30 7.57
CA ASN A 75 -2.60 -4.88 7.90
C ASN A 75 -1.24 -4.25 8.25
N TRP A 76 -0.38 -4.99 8.95
CA TRP A 76 1.00 -4.58 9.19
C TRP A 76 1.82 -4.51 7.90
N GLY A 77 1.70 -5.51 7.03
CA GLY A 77 2.36 -5.53 5.73
C GLY A 77 1.96 -4.35 4.86
N LEU A 78 0.67 -4.04 4.78
CA LEU A 78 0.14 -2.88 4.07
C LEU A 78 0.64 -1.56 4.67
N PHE A 79 0.67 -1.45 6.00
CA PHE A 79 1.17 -0.26 6.67
C PHE A 79 2.65 0.00 6.37
N ILE A 80 3.47 -1.05 6.43
CA ILE A 80 4.90 -0.96 6.05
C ILE A 80 5.03 -0.57 4.58
N ALA A 81 4.26 -1.20 3.68
CA ALA A 81 4.27 -0.86 2.26
C ALA A 81 3.90 0.62 2.02
N LEU A 82 2.92 1.15 2.75
CA LEU A 82 2.52 2.55 2.68
C LEU A 82 3.60 3.51 3.20
N ILE A 83 4.33 3.14 4.26
CA ILE A 83 5.50 3.91 4.73
C ILE A 83 6.59 3.92 3.67
N VAL A 84 6.92 2.76 3.09
CA VAL A 84 7.93 2.66 2.02
C VAL A 84 7.52 3.47 0.80
N ALA A 85 6.24 3.39 0.40
CA ALA A 85 5.69 4.18 -0.70
C ALA A 85 5.78 5.68 -0.43
N THR A 86 5.48 6.12 0.81
CA THR A 86 5.59 7.51 1.25
C THR A 86 7.04 8.00 1.12
N ILE A 87 8.00 7.22 1.59
CA ILE A 87 9.43 7.55 1.47
C ILE A 87 9.84 7.62 0.00
N ALA A 88 9.41 6.67 -0.83
CA ALA A 88 9.70 6.67 -2.26
C ALA A 88 9.16 7.94 -2.93
N VAL A 89 7.92 8.35 -2.63
CA VAL A 89 7.32 9.58 -3.13
C VAL A 89 8.08 10.84 -2.68
N MET A 90 8.49 10.90 -1.41
CA MET A 90 9.29 12.02 -0.87
C MET A 90 10.61 12.15 -1.64
N ARG A 91 11.28 11.02 -1.91
CA ARG A 91 12.53 10.99 -2.69
C ARG A 91 12.31 11.37 -4.15
N GLU A 92 11.24 10.90 -4.76
CA GLU A 92 10.87 11.22 -6.14
C GLU A 92 10.36 12.67 -6.33
N ARG A 93 10.03 13.38 -5.23
CA ARG A 93 9.44 14.73 -5.23
C ARG A 93 8.19 14.83 -6.13
N ARG A 94 7.39 13.75 -6.18
CA ARG A 94 6.26 13.61 -7.11
C ARG A 94 4.90 14.07 -6.59
N ILE A 95 4.69 14.21 -5.28
CA ILE A 95 3.45 14.84 -4.77
C ILE A 95 3.58 16.36 -4.86
N ARG A 96 2.79 16.94 -5.76
CA ARG A 96 2.69 18.39 -5.97
C ARG A 96 1.24 18.73 -6.34
N PRO A 97 0.32 18.65 -5.35
CA PRO A 97 -0.14 19.81 -4.60
C PRO A 97 -0.29 19.50 -3.08
N PRO A 98 -0.56 20.50 -2.22
CA PRO A 98 -0.80 20.28 -0.78
C PRO A 98 -1.92 19.26 -0.49
N VAL A 99 -2.94 19.17 -1.35
CA VAL A 99 -4.01 18.17 -1.22
C VAL A 99 -3.48 16.73 -1.28
N GLY A 100 -2.47 16.44 -2.10
CA GLY A 100 -1.90 15.09 -2.18
C GLY A 100 -1.18 14.70 -0.88
N TRP A 101 -0.55 15.66 -0.20
CA TRP A 101 0.04 15.45 1.13
C TRP A 101 -1.01 15.29 2.21
N LEU A 102 -2.11 16.05 2.14
CA LEU A 102 -3.24 15.89 3.06
C LEU A 102 -3.87 14.50 2.94
N VAL A 103 -4.10 14.04 1.70
CA VAL A 103 -4.64 12.71 1.44
C VAL A 103 -3.69 11.63 1.93
N LEU A 104 -2.40 11.72 1.60
CA LEU A 104 -1.40 10.75 2.09
C LEU A 104 -1.32 10.72 3.62
N GLY A 105 -1.35 11.89 4.26
CA GLY A 105 -1.39 12.00 5.72
C GLY A 105 -2.65 11.38 6.32
N ALA A 106 -3.82 11.62 5.73
CA ALA A 106 -5.07 11.00 6.14
C ALA A 106 -5.03 9.47 5.95
N THR A 107 -4.48 8.99 4.83
CA THR A 107 -4.28 7.55 4.58
C THR A 107 -3.41 6.93 5.67
N LEU A 108 -2.26 7.55 5.97
CA LEU A 108 -1.36 7.06 7.01
C LEU A 108 -2.04 7.05 8.38
N ALA A 109 -2.77 8.12 8.72
CA ALA A 109 -3.45 8.22 10.01
C ALA A 109 -4.53 7.14 10.19
N VAL A 110 -5.39 6.95 9.18
CA VAL A 110 -6.42 5.92 9.19
C VAL A 110 -5.80 4.52 9.21
N GLN A 111 -4.73 4.28 8.43
CA GLN A 111 -4.02 3.00 8.44
C GLN A 111 -3.34 2.73 9.79
N SER A 112 -2.75 3.74 10.43
CA SER A 112 -2.16 3.60 11.77
C SER A 112 -3.22 3.24 12.81
N TYR A 113 -4.37 3.93 12.78
CA TYR A 113 -5.51 3.56 13.63
C TYR A 113 -5.94 2.11 13.39
N HIS A 114 -6.04 1.69 12.13
CA HIS A 114 -6.45 0.34 11.78
C HIS A 114 -5.49 -0.74 12.28
N VAL A 115 -4.18 -0.49 12.20
CA VAL A 115 -3.16 -1.41 12.75
C VAL A 115 -3.26 -1.51 14.26
N VAL A 116 -3.52 -0.40 14.96
CA VAL A 116 -3.76 -0.42 16.41
C VAL A 116 -5.00 -1.23 16.75
N GLU A 117 -6.09 -1.03 16.01
CA GLU A 117 -7.32 -1.82 16.18
C GLU A 117 -7.03 -3.32 16.03
N HIS A 118 -6.37 -3.75 14.94
CA HIS A 118 -6.02 -5.16 14.75
C HIS A 118 -5.03 -5.70 15.78
N THR A 119 -4.19 -4.83 16.35
CA THR A 119 -3.32 -5.21 17.47
C THR A 119 -4.16 -5.52 18.72
N VAL A 120 -5.15 -4.66 19.03
CA VAL A 120 -6.09 -4.89 20.13
C VAL A 120 -6.90 -6.16 19.88
N LYS A 121 -7.34 -6.40 18.64
CA LYS A 121 -8.09 -7.60 18.25
C LYS A 121 -7.28 -8.88 18.44
N ILE A 122 -5.99 -8.89 18.07
CA ILE A 122 -5.09 -10.01 18.37
C ILE A 122 -4.93 -10.22 19.87
N VAL A 123 -4.76 -9.15 20.65
CA VAL A 123 -4.70 -9.27 22.11
C VAL A 123 -5.99 -9.90 22.64
N GLN A 124 -7.15 -9.47 22.16
CA GLN A 124 -8.44 -10.07 22.53
C GLN A 124 -8.55 -11.54 22.11
N HIS A 125 -8.18 -11.88 20.87
CA HIS A 125 -8.19 -13.24 20.36
C HIS A 125 -7.30 -14.16 21.21
N VAL A 126 -6.07 -13.75 21.49
CA VAL A 126 -5.12 -14.56 22.28
C VAL A 126 -5.51 -14.65 23.75
N THR A 127 -6.15 -13.63 24.33
CA THR A 127 -6.51 -13.62 25.76
C THR A 127 -7.89 -14.22 26.05
N THR A 128 -8.85 -14.11 25.13
CA THR A 128 -10.25 -14.49 25.35
C THR A 128 -10.74 -15.58 24.41
N GLY A 129 -10.03 -15.86 23.31
CA GLY A 129 -10.47 -16.76 22.25
C GLY A 129 -11.64 -16.22 21.42
N ILE A 130 -12.00 -14.94 21.59
CA ILE A 130 -13.10 -14.29 20.85
C ILE A 130 -12.51 -13.57 19.64
N ASP A 131 -13.09 -13.84 18.46
CA ASP A 131 -12.81 -13.12 17.22
C ASP A 131 -13.69 -11.86 17.12
N PRO A 132 -13.12 -10.66 17.27
CA PRO A 132 -13.88 -9.42 17.24
C PRO A 132 -14.36 -9.07 15.81
N ALA A 133 -15.50 -8.38 15.74
CA ALA A 133 -16.19 -8.12 14.49
C ALA A 133 -15.47 -7.16 13.52
N LEU A 134 -15.84 -7.30 12.24
CA LEU A 134 -15.38 -6.62 11.02
C LEU A 134 -15.38 -5.08 11.08
N ASN A 135 -14.42 -4.41 10.41
CA ASN A 135 -14.43 -2.95 10.20
C ASN A 135 -14.34 -2.54 8.70
N LEU A 136 -15.46 -2.69 7.98
CA LEU A 136 -15.56 -2.42 6.53
C LEU A 136 -15.30 -0.94 6.15
N ILE A 137 -15.61 0.00 7.04
CA ILE A 137 -15.53 1.45 6.77
C ILE A 137 -14.07 1.88 6.55
N VAL A 138 -13.16 1.39 7.40
CA VAL A 138 -11.74 1.73 7.34
C VAL A 138 -11.10 1.20 6.05
N THR A 139 -11.45 -0.02 5.64
CA THR A 139 -10.98 -0.63 4.38
C THR A 139 -11.40 0.17 3.15
N LEU A 140 -12.63 0.67 3.11
CA LEU A 140 -13.15 1.48 1.99
C LEU A 140 -12.46 2.85 1.90
N LEU A 141 -12.23 3.51 3.04
CA LEU A 141 -11.52 4.79 3.09
C LEU A 141 -10.08 4.66 2.56
N MET A 142 -9.41 3.55 2.89
CA MET A 142 -8.07 3.25 2.38
C MET A 142 -8.04 3.10 0.87
N ILE A 143 -8.93 2.29 0.29
CA ILE A 143 -8.96 2.08 -1.17
C ILE A 143 -9.16 3.39 -1.91
N GLY A 144 -10.10 4.23 -1.47
CA GLY A 144 -10.33 5.54 -2.07
C GLY A 144 -9.08 6.41 -2.08
N ALA A 145 -8.33 6.43 -0.98
CA ALA A 145 -7.12 7.22 -0.87
C ALA A 145 -5.95 6.66 -1.70
N PHE A 146 -5.78 5.33 -1.77
CA PHE A 146 -4.80 4.67 -2.63
C PHE A 146 -5.06 4.91 -4.12
N VAL A 147 -6.32 4.75 -4.56
CA VAL A 147 -6.73 5.03 -5.94
C VAL A 147 -6.45 6.48 -6.29
N TRP A 148 -6.80 7.42 -5.40
CA TRP A 148 -6.59 8.84 -5.65
C TRP A 148 -5.10 9.20 -5.72
N LEU A 149 -4.27 8.69 -4.80
CA LEU A 149 -2.81 8.91 -4.82
C LEU A 149 -2.13 8.27 -6.03
N GLY A 150 -2.51 7.04 -6.38
CA GLY A 150 -1.99 6.31 -7.54
C GLY A 150 -2.32 7.03 -8.85
N LEU A 151 -3.59 7.37 -9.07
CA LEU A 151 -4.03 8.18 -10.22
C LEU A 151 -3.29 9.52 -10.26
N TYR A 152 -3.15 10.19 -9.11
CA TYR A 152 -2.43 11.46 -9.07
C TYR A 152 -0.96 11.32 -9.49
N ALA A 153 -0.27 10.29 -8.98
CA ALA A 153 1.12 10.03 -9.30
C ALA A 153 1.36 9.65 -10.77
N GLU A 154 0.42 8.95 -11.42
CA GLU A 154 0.55 8.50 -12.81
C GLU A 154 0.00 9.50 -13.85
N VAL A 155 -1.17 10.10 -13.58
CA VAL A 155 -1.88 10.95 -14.54
C VAL A 155 -1.32 12.37 -14.57
N ALA A 156 -0.93 12.94 -13.42
CA ALA A 156 -0.51 14.34 -13.37
C ALA A 156 0.78 14.65 -14.16
N PRO A 157 1.80 13.76 -14.22
CA PRO A 157 2.98 13.97 -15.07
C PRO A 157 2.72 13.67 -16.56
N GLY A 158 1.95 12.62 -16.84
CA GLY A 158 1.61 12.19 -18.20
C GLY A 158 0.80 13.24 -18.96
N ALA A 159 -0.21 13.82 -18.32
CA ALA A 159 -1.05 14.86 -18.90
C ALA A 159 -0.26 16.15 -19.21
N ARG A 160 0.67 16.56 -18.34
CA ARG A 160 1.51 17.76 -18.54
C ARG A 160 2.50 17.59 -19.71
N SER A 161 3.06 16.40 -19.87
CA SER A 161 4.03 16.10 -20.94
C SER A 161 3.36 15.88 -22.30
N GLY A 162 2.10 15.44 -22.35
CA GLY A 162 1.29 15.39 -23.57
C GLY A 162 0.82 16.77 -24.03
N LEU A 163 0.27 17.56 -23.10
CA LEU A 163 -0.24 18.90 -23.39
C LEU A 163 0.86 19.86 -23.85
N SER A 164 2.04 19.81 -23.22
CA SER A 164 3.18 20.62 -23.65
C SER A 164 3.80 20.19 -24.99
N ARG A 165 3.52 18.98 -25.48
CA ARG A 165 3.91 18.56 -26.84
C ARG A 165 2.88 19.00 -27.88
N LEU A 166 1.61 19.07 -27.51
CA LEU A 166 0.53 19.60 -28.34
C LEU A 166 0.61 21.12 -28.52
N LEU A 167 0.94 21.85 -27.46
CA LEU A 167 1.08 23.32 -27.50
C LEU A 167 2.39 23.83 -28.14
N ARG A 168 3.31 22.92 -28.50
CA ARG A 168 4.58 23.23 -29.20
C ARG A 168 4.55 22.85 -30.69
N ARG A 169 3.39 22.43 -31.20
CA ARG A 169 3.11 22.26 -32.62
C ARG A 169 2.16 23.36 -33.07
#